data_AF-A0A2N9LY65-F1
#
_entry.id   AF-A0A2N9LY65-F1
#
_cell.length_a   1.000
_cell.length_b   1.000
_cell.length_c   1.000
_cell.angle_alpha   90.00
_cell.angle_beta   90.00
_cell.angle_gamma   90.00
#
_symmetry.space_group_name_H-M   'P 1'
#
loop_
_entity.id
_entity.type
_entity.pdbx_description
1 polymer ?
#
loop_
_entity_poly.entity_id
_entity_poly.type
_entity_poly.pdbx_seq_one_letter_code
_entity_poly.pdbx_strand_id
1 'polypeptide(L)'
;MPDPAHQLQQIYLAGFELKTFDRFPKCVGVVRDDCIALLVPTPDGLQMLGTPGWQIGEVMGVLTEVAGRQVFQAKAEMVEATPERLEKLRQFREDLQNLIRTSK
;
A
#
# COMPACT_ATOMS: atom_id res chain seq x y z
N MET A 1 13.26 18.66 7.11
CA MET A 1 13.12 17.44 6.27
C MET A 1 12.33 16.44 7.09
N PRO A 2 11.25 15.85 6.55
CA PRO A 2 10.52 14.82 7.28
C PRO A 2 11.44 13.63 7.57
N ASP A 3 11.41 13.14 8.80
CA ASP A 3 12.16 11.94 9.22
C ASP A 3 11.37 10.69 8.84
N PRO A 4 11.88 9.83 7.94
CA PRO A 4 11.21 8.58 7.57
C PRO A 4 10.87 7.69 8.76
N ALA A 5 11.71 7.68 9.82
CA ALA A 5 11.44 6.87 11.00
C ALA A 5 10.20 7.39 11.76
N HIS A 6 10.08 8.70 11.93
CA HIS A 6 8.89 9.31 12.52
C HIS A 6 7.63 9.07 11.67
N GLN A 7 7.72 9.16 10.34
CA GLN A 7 6.59 8.87 9.46
C GLN A 7 6.14 7.40 9.56
N LEU A 8 7.08 6.45 9.62
CA LEU A 8 6.76 5.03 9.85
C LEU A 8 6.05 4.81 11.19
N GLN A 9 6.48 5.52 12.25
CA GLN A 9 5.81 5.46 13.55
C GLN A 9 4.36 5.97 13.47
N GLN A 10 4.13 7.11 12.80
CA GLN A 10 2.77 7.65 12.62
C GLN A 10 1.88 6.69 11.81
N ILE A 11 2.43 6.06 10.78
CA ILE A 11 1.73 5.03 10.00
C ILE A 11 1.33 3.84 10.88
N TYR A 12 2.24 3.35 11.71
CA TYR A 12 1.94 2.27 12.65
C TYR A 12 0.85 2.66 13.66
N LEU A 13 0.92 3.87 14.23
CA LEU A 13 -0.10 4.38 15.17
C LEU A 13 -1.47 4.57 14.50
N ALA A 14 -1.52 4.81 13.19
CA ALA A 14 -2.74 4.89 12.40
C ALA A 14 -3.35 3.52 12.02
N GLY A 15 -2.81 2.43 12.60
CA GLY A 15 -3.34 1.08 12.46
C GLY A 15 -2.83 0.33 11.22
N PHE A 16 -1.76 0.81 10.58
CA PHE A 16 -1.11 0.06 9.52
C PHE A 16 -0.08 -0.90 10.10
N GLU A 17 -0.01 -2.10 9.54
CA GLU A 17 1.08 -3.04 9.77
C GLU A 17 2.27 -2.70 8.87
N LEU A 18 3.49 -2.81 9.41
CA LEU A 18 4.72 -2.66 8.65
C LEU A 18 5.30 -4.05 8.31
N LYS A 19 5.58 -4.31 7.03
CA LYS A 19 6.15 -5.57 6.53
C LYS A 19 7.42 -5.31 5.74
N THR A 20 8.42 -6.16 5.92
CA THR A 20 9.64 -6.16 5.10
C THR A 20 9.56 -7.24 4.03
N PHE A 21 10.14 -7.00 2.87
CA PHE A 21 10.19 -8.00 1.79
C PHE A 21 11.63 -8.32 1.43
N ASP A 22 12.01 -9.61 1.48
CA ASP A 22 13.37 -10.06 1.13
C ASP A 22 13.77 -9.66 -0.30
N ARG A 23 12.81 -9.67 -1.23
CA ARG A 23 13.03 -9.26 -2.63
C ARG A 23 13.18 -7.74 -2.81
N PHE A 24 12.72 -6.95 -1.85
CA PHE A 24 12.74 -5.49 -1.91
C PHE A 24 13.31 -4.91 -0.61
N PRO A 25 14.60 -5.11 -0.32
CA PRO A 25 15.20 -4.75 0.97
C PRO A 25 15.20 -3.23 1.26
N LYS A 26 14.96 -2.41 0.24
CA LYS A 26 14.86 -0.95 0.34
C LYS A 26 13.43 -0.45 0.53
N CYS A 27 12.45 -1.34 0.50
CA CYS A 27 11.03 -1.00 0.59
C CYS A 27 10.45 -1.49 1.91
N VAL A 28 9.54 -0.70 2.46
CA VAL A 28 8.68 -1.10 3.58
C VAL A 28 7.27 -1.26 3.05
N GLY A 29 6.70 -2.45 3.19
CA GLY A 29 5.28 -2.70 2.99
C GLY A 29 4.48 -2.09 4.11
N VAL A 30 3.39 -1.42 3.76
CA VAL A 30 2.39 -0.97 4.71
C VAL A 30 1.07 -1.63 4.37
N VAL A 31 0.42 -2.25 5.35
CA VAL A 31 -0.78 -3.07 5.16
C VAL A 31 -1.88 -2.63 6.11
N ARG A 32 -3.13 -2.57 5.61
CA ARG A 32 -4.32 -2.37 6.44
C ARG A 32 -5.56 -2.83 5.67
N ASP A 33 -6.44 -3.60 6.30
CA ASP A 33 -7.69 -4.11 5.70
C ASP A 33 -7.48 -4.80 4.33
N ASP A 34 -6.47 -5.68 4.25
CA ASP A 34 -6.01 -6.35 3.02
C ASP A 34 -5.52 -5.42 1.91
N CYS A 35 -5.42 -4.11 2.14
CA CYS A 35 -4.75 -3.20 1.22
C CYS A 35 -3.26 -3.16 1.55
N ILE A 36 -2.43 -3.03 0.51
CA ILE A 36 -0.97 -2.98 0.64
C ILE A 36 -0.38 -1.89 -0.24
N ALA A 37 0.61 -1.16 0.28
CA ALA A 37 1.47 -0.28 -0.50
C ALA A 37 2.93 -0.50 -0.14
N LEU A 38 3.81 -0.20 -1.09
CA LEU A 38 5.25 -0.16 -0.86
C LEU A 38 5.68 1.28 -0.64
N LEU A 39 6.44 1.51 0.42
CA LEU A 39 7.06 2.79 0.72
C LEU A 39 8.57 2.71 0.52
N VAL A 40 9.14 3.77 -0.03
CA VAL A 40 10.58 3.97 -0.15
C VAL A 40 11.00 5.26 0.54
N PRO A 41 12.13 5.26 1.27
CA PRO A 41 12.68 6.49 1.80
C PRO A 41 13.33 7.30 0.67
N THR A 42 13.04 8.60 0.62
CA THR A 42 13.65 9.57 -0.31
C THR A 42 14.18 10.77 0.49
N PRO A 43 14.97 11.67 -0.13
CA PRO A 43 15.41 12.91 0.53
C PRO A 43 14.25 13.77 1.06
N ASP A 44 13.05 13.61 0.49
CA ASP A 44 11.84 14.36 0.86
C ASP A 44 10.93 13.59 1.83
N GLY A 45 11.38 12.45 2.37
CA GLY A 45 10.61 11.59 3.28
C GLY A 45 10.17 10.27 2.66
N LEU A 46 9.17 9.63 3.25
CA LEU A 46 8.56 8.42 2.67
C LEU A 46 7.72 8.77 1.45
N GLN A 47 7.86 7.96 0.40
CA GLN A 47 7.01 8.03 -0.79
C GLN A 47 6.47 6.65 -1.14
N MET A 48 5.25 6.61 -1.68
CA MET A 48 4.70 5.37 -2.23
C MET A 48 5.40 5.01 -3.54
N LEU A 49 5.87 3.78 -3.62
CA LEU A 49 6.39 3.17 -4.82
C LEU A 49 5.24 2.49 -5.58
N GLY A 50 4.83 3.09 -6.69
CA GLY A 50 3.74 2.59 -7.52
C GLY A 50 2.36 2.80 -6.90
N THR A 51 1.37 2.06 -7.38
CA THR A 51 0.00 2.12 -6.89
C THR A 51 -0.23 1.09 -5.78
N PRO A 52 -1.00 1.44 -4.73
CA PRO A 52 -1.49 0.46 -3.77
C PRO A 52 -2.23 -0.69 -4.46
N GLY A 53 -2.14 -1.87 -3.86
CA GLY A 53 -2.79 -3.07 -4.32
C GLY A 53 -3.55 -3.77 -3.20
N TRP A 54 -3.99 -4.99 -3.49
CA TRP A 54 -4.66 -5.86 -2.54
C TRP A 54 -3.73 -7.00 -2.13
N GLN A 55 -3.72 -7.35 -0.86
CA GLN A 55 -2.96 -8.48 -0.35
C GLN A 55 -3.73 -9.76 -0.68
N ILE A 56 -3.09 -10.62 -1.48
CA ILE A 56 -3.60 -11.94 -1.85
C ILE A 56 -2.62 -12.94 -1.24
N GLY A 57 -2.96 -13.49 -0.06
CA GLY A 57 -2.04 -14.31 0.73
C GLY A 57 -0.77 -13.53 1.09
N GLU A 58 0.37 -13.95 0.56
CA GLU A 58 1.68 -13.31 0.77
C GLU A 58 2.13 -12.38 -0.36
N VAL A 59 1.30 -12.23 -1.42
CA VAL A 59 1.63 -11.44 -2.60
C VAL A 59 0.74 -10.20 -2.74
N MET A 60 1.25 -9.18 -3.43
CA MET A 60 0.49 -8.00 -3.79
C MET A 60 -0.17 -8.18 -5.15
N GLY A 61 -1.50 -8.10 -5.17
CA GLY A 61 -2.33 -8.06 -6.37
C GLY A 61 -2.50 -6.63 -6.87
N VAL A 62 -2.25 -6.43 -8.16
CA VAL A 62 -2.47 -5.15 -8.84
C VAL A 62 -3.90 -5.07 -9.35
N LEU A 63 -4.53 -3.89 -9.25
CA LEU A 63 -5.85 -3.66 -9.81
C LEU A 63 -5.74 -3.63 -11.35
N THR A 64 -6.47 -4.52 -12.01
CA THR A 64 -6.50 -4.64 -13.48
C THR A 64 -7.91 -5.06 -13.94
N GLU A 65 -8.12 -5.11 -15.25
CA GLU A 65 -9.34 -5.61 -15.85
C GLU A 65 -9.08 -6.96 -16.55
N VAL A 66 -9.93 -7.95 -16.27
CA VAL A 66 -9.91 -9.27 -16.92
C VAL A 66 -11.31 -9.60 -17.40
N ALA A 67 -11.48 -9.80 -18.71
CA ALA A 67 -12.76 -10.11 -19.34
C ALA A 67 -13.91 -9.14 -18.94
N GLY A 68 -13.61 -7.84 -18.87
CA GLY A 68 -14.59 -6.80 -18.53
C GLY A 68 -14.91 -6.68 -17.04
N ARG A 69 -14.14 -7.35 -16.16
CA ARG A 69 -14.31 -7.27 -14.70
C ARG A 69 -13.04 -6.74 -14.05
N GLN A 70 -13.20 -5.85 -13.07
CA GLN A 70 -12.08 -5.38 -12.26
C GLN A 70 -11.68 -6.46 -11.26
N VAL A 71 -10.39 -6.77 -11.21
CA VAL A 71 -9.81 -7.77 -10.31
C VAL A 71 -8.48 -7.27 -9.76
N PHE A 72 -8.15 -7.71 -8.56
CA PHE A 72 -6.78 -7.71 -8.07
C PHE A 72 -6.10 -8.99 -8.54
N GLN A 73 -5.03 -8.88 -9.32
CA GLN A 73 -4.33 -10.03 -9.89
C GLN A 73 -2.88 -10.09 -9.41
N ALA A 74 -2.46 -11.27 -8.95
CA ALA A 74 -1.08 -11.59 -8.64
C ALA A 74 -0.73 -12.97 -9.21
N LYS A 75 0.12 -13.03 -10.25
CA LYS A 75 0.46 -14.27 -10.96
C LYS A 75 -0.81 -15.01 -11.43
N ALA A 76 -1.07 -16.21 -10.91
CA ALA A 76 -2.24 -17.01 -11.23
C ALA A 76 -3.44 -16.74 -10.30
N GLU A 77 -3.25 -15.98 -9.23
CA GLU A 77 -4.30 -15.67 -8.26
C GLU A 77 -5.04 -14.39 -8.63
N MET A 78 -6.36 -14.42 -8.47
CA MET A 78 -7.25 -13.31 -8.76
C MET A 78 -8.30 -13.18 -7.67
N VAL A 79 -8.53 -11.96 -7.23
CA VAL A 79 -9.58 -11.59 -6.28
C VAL A 79 -10.44 -10.52 -6.94
N GLU A 80 -11.75 -10.68 -6.92
CA GLU A 80 -12.67 -9.70 -7.49
C GLU A 80 -12.52 -8.34 -6.80
N ALA A 81 -12.41 -7.25 -7.57
CA ALA A 81 -12.38 -5.90 -7.04
C ALA A 81 -13.81 -5.39 -6.84
N THR A 82 -14.50 -5.94 -5.83
CA THR A 82 -15.87 -5.53 -5.50
C THR A 82 -15.91 -4.05 -5.09
N PRO A 83 -17.08 -3.40 -5.15
CA PRO A 83 -17.22 -2.01 -4.72
C PRO A 83 -16.69 -1.75 -3.30
N GLU A 84 -16.90 -2.69 -2.35
CA GLU A 84 -16.37 -2.52 -0.99
C GLU A 84 -14.85 -2.55 -0.94
N ARG A 85 -14.20 -3.42 -1.73
CA ARG A 85 -12.73 -3.50 -1.79
C ARG A 85 -12.11 -2.30 -2.47
N LEU A 86 -12.74 -1.80 -3.53
CA LEU A 86 -12.33 -0.58 -4.21
C LEU A 86 -12.41 0.63 -3.27
N GLU A 87 -13.47 0.71 -2.47
CA GLU A 87 -13.64 1.78 -1.49
C GLU A 87 -12.60 1.69 -0.35
N LYS A 88 -12.34 0.49 0.17
CA LYS A 88 -11.24 0.25 1.12
C LYS A 88 -9.89 0.70 0.55
N LEU A 89 -9.58 0.34 -0.70
CA LEU A 89 -8.33 0.73 -1.36
C LEU A 89 -8.23 2.25 -1.54
N ARG A 90 -9.34 2.92 -1.87
CA ARG A 90 -9.43 4.37 -1.95
C ARG A 90 -9.12 5.02 -0.61
N GLN A 91 -9.80 4.60 0.46
CA GLN A 91 -9.58 5.13 1.81
C GLN A 91 -8.17 4.85 2.32
N PHE A 92 -7.65 3.64 2.10
CA PHE A 92 -6.27 3.26 2.40
C PHE A 92 -5.27 4.22 1.76
N ARG A 93 -5.46 4.50 0.46
CA ARG A 93 -4.57 5.38 -0.30
C ARG A 93 -4.62 6.82 0.23
N GLU A 94 -5.80 7.33 0.56
CA GLU A 94 -5.98 8.68 1.07
C GLU A 94 -5.37 8.86 2.45
N ASP A 95 -5.64 7.94 3.38
CA ASP A 95 -5.08 7.97 4.72
C ASP A 95 -3.56 7.89 4.69
N LEU A 96 -3.02 6.97 3.88
CA LEU A 96 -1.57 6.83 3.73
C LEU A 96 -0.94 8.08 3.12
N GLN A 97 -1.56 8.70 2.12
CA GLN A 97 -1.09 9.96 1.53
C GLN A 97 -1.07 11.09 2.55
N ASN A 98 -2.07 11.18 3.42
CA ASN A 98 -2.13 12.19 4.47
C ASN A 98 -1.02 11.99 5.51
N LEU A 99 -0.67 10.74 5.81
CA LEU A 99 0.40 10.40 6.77
C LEU A 99 1.81 10.64 6.20
N ILE A 100 2.02 10.40 4.90
CA ILE A 100 3.33 10.63 4.26
C ILE A 100 3.50 12.05 3.73
N ARG A 101 2.42 12.82 3.57
CA ARG A 101 2.50 14.22 3.19
C ARG A 101 3.27 14.98 4.26
N THR A 102 4.33 15.64 3.83
CA THR A 102 5.06 16.60 4.65
C THR A 102 4.09 17.72 5.03
N SER A 103 3.70 17.80 6.30
CA SER A 103 3.12 19.04 6.84
C SER A 103 4.11 20.15 6.53
N LYS A 104 3.69 21.10 5.68
CA LYS A 104 4.43 22.33 5.40
C LYS A 104 4.57 23.16 6.67
#